data_AF-A0A8H4J336-F1
#
_entry.id   AF-A0A8H4J336-F1
#
_cell.length_a   1.000
_cell.length_b   1.000
_cell.length_c   1.000
_cell.angle_alpha   90.00
_cell.angle_beta   90.00
_cell.angle_gamma   90.00
#
_symmetry.space_group_name_H-M   'P 1'
#
loop_
_entity.id
_entity.type
_entity.pdbx_description
1 polymer ?
#
loop_
_entity_poly.entity_id
_entity_poly.type
_entity_poly.pdbx_seq_one_letter_code
_entity_poly.pdbx_strand_id
1 'polypeptide(L)'
;MATTMFAVAPGTRIQELHRDDAIYCNIFFIAGRRTTESNGATRFVPGSHLGKHDEQPDPRAAVPVELEAGDAFFMLSSCYHGAGENSTEDEERLVYSIFMQPPHVRQRTSTSQSHWSRSRSSRVLFKRRLGYDLAVPNLGWVYHTSPLKSILGYADGDQRVIPGYNPTRSKGVE
;
A
#
# COMPACT_ATOMS: atom_id res chain seq x y z
N MET A 1 0.30 5.69 1.83
CA MET A 1 0.74 4.31 2.16
C MET A 1 -0.03 3.89 3.40
N ALA A 2 -0.57 2.67 3.43
CA ALA A 2 -1.13 2.10 4.65
C ALA A 2 -0.49 0.73 4.90
N THR A 3 -0.29 0.38 6.16
CA THR A 3 0.27 -0.92 6.55
C THR A 3 -0.66 -1.58 7.56
N THR A 4 -0.99 -2.85 7.31
CA THR A 4 -1.84 -3.66 8.18
C THR A 4 -1.20 -5.03 8.31
N MET A 5 -1.24 -5.61 9.50
CA MET A 5 -0.90 -7.02 9.72
C MET A 5 -2.19 -7.81 9.73
N PHE A 6 -2.24 -8.92 8.99
CA PHE A 6 -3.30 -9.90 9.09
C PHE A 6 -2.77 -11.16 9.73
N ALA A 7 -3.50 -11.65 10.73
CA ALA A 7 -3.31 -12.95 11.34
C ALA A 7 -4.43 -13.87 10.86
N VAL A 8 -4.07 -14.94 10.15
CA VAL A 8 -5.02 -15.96 9.70
C VAL A 8 -4.91 -17.13 10.67
N ALA A 9 -5.87 -17.22 11.58
CA ALA A 9 -5.92 -18.25 12.60
C ALA A 9 -6.40 -19.60 12.04
N PRO A 10 -6.10 -20.72 12.71
CA PRO A 10 -6.70 -22.03 12.44
C PRO A 10 -8.23 -21.95 12.26
N GLY A 11 -8.76 -22.62 11.24
CA GLY A 11 -10.19 -22.63 10.92
C GLY A 11 -10.73 -21.38 10.22
N THR A 12 -9.86 -20.42 9.85
CA THR A 12 -10.28 -19.25 9.06
C THR A 12 -10.77 -19.70 7.69
N ARG A 13 -11.99 -19.30 7.33
CA ARG A 13 -12.60 -19.63 6.04
C ARG A 13 -11.94 -18.87 4.89
N ILE A 14 -12.01 -19.50 3.72
CA ILE A 14 -11.56 -18.91 2.46
C ILE A 14 -12.29 -17.58 2.17
N GLN A 15 -11.54 -16.60 1.67
CA GLN A 15 -12.12 -15.36 1.16
C GLN A 15 -12.49 -15.54 -0.31
N GLU A 16 -13.61 -14.95 -0.73
CA GLU A 16 -13.96 -14.87 -2.15
C GLU A 16 -12.90 -14.10 -2.94
N LEU A 17 -12.73 -14.47 -4.21
CA LEU A 17 -11.80 -13.77 -5.09
C LEU A 17 -12.34 -12.36 -5.37
N HIS A 18 -11.52 -11.36 -5.07
CA HIS A 18 -11.85 -9.96 -5.25
C HIS A 18 -10.62 -9.19 -5.73
N ARG A 19 -10.86 -7.92 -6.07
CA ARG A 19 -9.83 -6.93 -6.42
C ARG A 19 -9.84 -5.84 -5.36
N ASP A 20 -8.70 -5.19 -5.22
CA ASP A 20 -8.53 -4.03 -4.35
C ASP A 20 -8.44 -2.72 -5.16
N ASP A 21 -8.94 -2.73 -6.39
CA ASP A 21 -8.93 -1.60 -7.32
C ASP A 21 -9.88 -0.46 -6.92
N ALA A 22 -10.98 -0.75 -6.22
CA ALA A 22 -11.86 0.27 -5.62
C ALA A 22 -11.12 1.19 -4.63
N ILE A 23 -10.02 0.70 -4.04
CA ILE A 23 -9.20 1.44 -3.08
C ILE A 23 -7.93 2.02 -3.75
N TYR A 24 -7.75 1.74 -5.06
CA TYR A 24 -6.62 2.15 -5.89
C TYR A 24 -5.27 1.83 -5.25
N CYS A 25 -5.12 0.63 -4.68
CA CYS A 25 -3.90 0.25 -3.96
C CYS A 25 -3.20 -0.97 -4.58
N ASN A 26 -1.99 -0.78 -5.10
CA ASN A 26 -1.07 -1.90 -5.35
C ASN A 26 -0.56 -2.42 -4.00
N ILE A 27 -0.21 -3.70 -3.94
CA ILE A 27 -0.06 -4.38 -2.65
C ILE A 27 1.24 -5.16 -2.61
N PHE A 28 1.99 -4.96 -1.52
CA PHE A 28 3.05 -5.87 -1.12
C PHE A 28 2.57 -6.67 0.09
N PHE A 29 2.63 -7.99 0.00
CA PHE A 29 2.48 -8.91 1.12
C PHE A 29 3.85 -9.43 1.51
N ILE A 30 4.24 -9.17 2.77
CA ILE A 30 5.49 -9.66 3.34
C ILE A 30 5.13 -10.72 4.37
N ALA A 31 5.66 -11.92 4.19
CA ALA A 31 5.42 -13.04 5.09
C ALA A 31 6.09 -12.78 6.45
N GLY A 32 5.29 -12.69 7.52
CA GLY A 32 5.79 -12.63 8.89
C GLY A 32 6.11 -14.01 9.46
N ARG A 33 5.47 -15.04 8.91
CA ARG A 33 5.72 -16.47 9.14
C ARG A 33 5.64 -17.19 7.80
N ARG A 34 6.11 -18.45 7.75
CA ARG A 34 5.93 -19.32 6.58
C ARG A 34 4.46 -19.35 6.18
N THR A 35 4.23 -19.18 4.89
CA THR A 35 2.92 -19.23 4.26
C THR A 35 2.88 -20.46 3.37
N THR A 36 1.91 -21.34 3.62
CA THR A 36 1.64 -22.56 2.84
C THR A 36 0.18 -22.57 2.40
N GLU A 37 -0.15 -23.37 1.40
CA GLU A 37 -1.55 -23.58 0.98
C GLU A 37 -2.44 -23.97 2.17
N SER A 38 -1.97 -24.90 3.01
CA SER A 38 -2.71 -25.41 4.18
C SER A 38 -2.95 -24.37 5.27
N ASN A 39 -2.04 -23.40 5.48
CA ASN A 39 -2.18 -22.36 6.50
C ASN A 39 -2.81 -21.06 5.98
N GLY A 40 -3.44 -21.13 4.81
CA GLY A 40 -4.23 -20.04 4.25
C GLY A 40 -3.44 -19.09 3.37
N ALA A 41 -2.45 -19.59 2.61
CA ALA A 41 -1.75 -18.81 1.58
C ALA A 41 -2.69 -17.95 0.74
N THR A 42 -2.18 -16.78 0.34
CA THR A 42 -2.95 -15.88 -0.52
C THR A 42 -3.20 -16.61 -1.83
N ARG A 43 -4.47 -16.72 -2.21
CA ARG A 43 -4.89 -17.26 -3.51
C ARG A 43 -4.80 -16.12 -4.51
N PHE A 44 -4.02 -16.30 -5.56
CA PHE A 44 -3.79 -15.28 -6.58
C PHE A 44 -4.10 -15.85 -7.96
N VAL A 45 -4.74 -15.07 -8.83
CA VAL A 45 -5.00 -15.48 -10.22
C VAL A 45 -4.02 -14.75 -11.15
N PRO A 46 -2.99 -15.43 -11.68
CA PRO A 46 -2.03 -14.82 -12.60
C PRO A 46 -2.71 -14.26 -13.85
N GLY A 47 -2.26 -13.10 -14.32
CA GLY A 47 -2.79 -12.45 -15.53
C GLY A 47 -4.20 -11.85 -15.41
N SER A 48 -4.87 -12.03 -14.27
CA SER A 48 -6.27 -11.57 -14.09
C SER A 48 -6.47 -10.06 -14.22
N HIS A 49 -5.42 -9.25 -14.03
CA HIS A 49 -5.42 -7.82 -14.30
C HIS A 49 -5.64 -7.43 -15.77
N LEU A 50 -5.49 -8.37 -16.71
CA LEU A 50 -5.75 -8.18 -18.14
C LEU A 50 -7.18 -8.52 -18.55
N GLY A 51 -7.94 -9.14 -17.65
CA GLY A 51 -9.35 -9.50 -17.89
C GLY A 51 -10.28 -8.30 -17.82
N LYS A 52 -11.51 -8.48 -18.31
CA LYS A 52 -12.55 -7.44 -18.19
C LYS A 52 -12.97 -7.24 -16.74
N HIS A 53 -13.49 -6.06 -16.43
CA HIS A 53 -13.81 -5.69 -15.04
C HIS A 53 -15.03 -6.44 -14.47
N ASP A 54 -15.95 -6.81 -15.34
CA ASP A 54 -17.23 -7.46 -15.05
C ASP A 54 -17.19 -8.99 -15.14
N GLU A 55 -16.02 -9.57 -15.47
CA GLU A 55 -15.83 -11.01 -15.58
C GLU A 55 -15.00 -11.51 -14.38
N GLN A 56 -15.61 -12.36 -13.54
CA GLN A 56 -14.86 -13.08 -12.51
C GLN A 56 -14.06 -14.23 -13.13
N PRO A 57 -12.80 -14.45 -12.71
CA PRO A 57 -12.02 -15.59 -13.16
C PRO A 57 -12.58 -16.88 -12.59
N ASP A 58 -12.30 -18.00 -13.26
CA ASP A 58 -12.53 -19.33 -12.68
C ASP A 58 -11.73 -19.44 -11.36
N PRO A 59 -12.37 -19.73 -10.22
CA PRO A 59 -11.69 -19.87 -8.94
C PRO A 59 -10.59 -20.93 -8.92
N ARG A 60 -10.64 -21.91 -9.84
CA ARG A 60 -9.62 -22.95 -10.02
C ARG A 60 -8.34 -22.44 -10.67
N ALA A 61 -8.37 -21.28 -11.32
CA ALA A 61 -7.18 -20.63 -11.84
C ALA A 61 -6.35 -19.92 -10.77
N ALA A 62 -6.86 -19.85 -9.53
CA ALA A 62 -6.11 -19.28 -8.41
C ALA A 62 -5.05 -20.26 -7.93
N VAL A 63 -3.82 -19.76 -7.77
CA VAL A 63 -2.69 -20.50 -7.21
C VAL A 63 -2.37 -19.99 -5.81
N PRO A 64 -1.97 -20.87 -4.87
CA PRO A 64 -1.49 -20.43 -3.56
C PRO A 64 -0.13 -19.74 -3.70
N VAL A 65 0.02 -18.59 -3.06
CA VAL A 65 1.29 -17.87 -2.96
C VAL A 65 1.99 -18.31 -1.67
N GLU A 66 2.80 -19.35 -1.78
CA GLU A 66 3.63 -19.85 -0.67
C GLU A 66 4.92 -19.03 -0.55
N LEU A 67 5.31 -18.73 0.69
CA LEU A 67 6.38 -17.79 1.02
C LEU A 67 7.09 -18.22 2.30
N GLU A 68 8.41 -18.09 2.38
CA GLU A 68 9.12 -18.17 3.65
C GLU A 68 9.06 -16.84 4.40
N ALA A 69 9.36 -16.85 5.71
CA ALA A 69 9.37 -15.63 6.50
C ALA A 69 10.38 -14.61 5.95
N GLY A 70 9.91 -13.39 5.67
CA GLY A 70 10.69 -12.32 5.06
C GLY A 70 10.52 -12.19 3.54
N ASP A 71 10.02 -13.23 2.86
CA ASP A 71 9.69 -13.13 1.44
C ASP A 71 8.56 -12.15 1.20
N ALA A 72 8.56 -11.55 0.00
CA ALA A 72 7.58 -10.57 -0.41
C ALA A 72 6.91 -10.96 -1.72
N PHE A 73 5.58 -10.89 -1.74
CA PHE A 73 4.76 -11.00 -2.93
C PHE A 73 4.19 -9.62 -3.30
N PHE A 74 4.28 -9.27 -4.58
CA PHE A 74 3.72 -8.03 -5.13
C PHE A 74 2.62 -8.32 -6.12
N MET A 75 1.52 -7.59 -6.03
CA MET A 75 0.45 -7.62 -7.01
C MET A 75 -0.14 -6.24 -7.31
N LEU A 76 -0.64 -6.11 -8.54
CA LEU A 76 -1.45 -4.96 -8.94
C LEU A 76 -2.83 -5.03 -8.30
N SER A 77 -3.41 -3.86 -8.00
CA SER A 77 -4.75 -3.77 -7.39
C SER A 77 -5.86 -4.43 -8.23
N SER A 78 -5.65 -4.51 -9.54
CA SER A 78 -6.56 -5.09 -10.52
C SER A 78 -6.49 -6.61 -10.64
N CYS A 79 -5.52 -7.26 -9.97
CA CYS A 79 -5.48 -8.72 -9.93
C CYS A 79 -6.54 -9.27 -8.95
N TYR A 80 -7.18 -10.36 -9.34
CA TYR A 80 -8.01 -11.14 -8.43
C TYR A 80 -7.15 -11.92 -7.44
N HIS A 81 -7.53 -11.82 -6.17
CA HIS A 81 -6.91 -12.55 -5.08
C HIS A 81 -7.89 -12.76 -3.92
N GLY A 82 -7.48 -13.52 -2.91
CA GLY A 82 -8.19 -13.66 -1.65
C GLY A 82 -7.35 -14.44 -0.64
N ALA A 83 -7.63 -14.31 0.65
CA ALA A 83 -7.02 -15.19 1.65
C ALA A 83 -7.47 -16.65 1.44
N GLY A 84 -6.53 -17.59 1.53
CA GLY A 84 -6.83 -19.02 1.57
C GLY A 84 -7.51 -19.42 2.87
N GLU A 85 -8.13 -20.60 2.85
CA GLU A 85 -8.58 -21.25 4.08
C GLU A 85 -7.37 -21.72 4.90
N ASN A 86 -7.40 -21.49 6.20
CA ASN A 86 -6.43 -22.09 7.10
C ASN A 86 -7.02 -23.36 7.69
N SER A 87 -6.62 -24.50 7.12
CA SER A 87 -7.10 -25.83 7.51
C SER A 87 -6.22 -26.51 8.56
N THR A 88 -5.18 -25.82 9.07
CA THR A 88 -4.33 -26.35 10.14
C THR A 88 -5.06 -26.30 11.49
N GLU A 89 -4.54 -27.03 12.48
CA GLU A 89 -5.07 -27.02 13.84
C GLU A 89 -4.34 -26.02 14.75
N ASP A 90 -3.06 -25.74 14.45
CA ASP A 90 -2.15 -25.04 15.36
C ASP A 90 -1.29 -23.94 14.69
N GLU A 91 -1.42 -23.72 13.38
CA GLU A 91 -0.65 -22.67 12.70
C GLU A 91 -1.44 -21.37 12.52
N GLU A 92 -0.87 -20.27 12.98
CA GLU A 92 -1.32 -18.92 12.61
C GLU A 92 -0.40 -18.36 11.52
N ARG A 93 -0.98 -17.96 10.38
CA ARG A 93 -0.24 -17.28 9.30
C ARG A 93 -0.25 -15.78 9.54
N LEU A 94 0.93 -15.19 9.68
CA LEU A 94 1.12 -13.74 9.79
C LEU A 94 1.60 -13.15 8.46
N VAL A 95 0.89 -12.15 7.95
CA VAL A 95 1.28 -11.41 6.74
C VAL A 95 1.15 -9.90 6.95
N TYR A 96 2.21 -9.18 6.62
CA TYR A 96 2.24 -7.72 6.62
C TYR A 96 1.87 -7.19 5.24
N SER A 97 0.80 -6.43 5.17
CA SER A 97 0.28 -5.84 3.93
C SER A 97 0.64 -4.37 3.85
N ILE A 98 1.33 -3.98 2.79
CA ILE A 98 1.67 -2.59 2.49
C ILE A 98 0.89 -2.16 1.26
N PHE A 99 -0.09 -1.30 1.49
CA PHE A 99 -0.97 -0.73 0.47
C PHE A 99 -0.38 0.58 -0.09
N MET A 100 -0.25 0.58 -1.42
CA MET A 100 0.42 1.59 -2.22
C MET A 100 -0.57 2.34 -3.08
N GLN A 101 -0.94 3.55 -2.66
CA GLN A 101 -1.94 4.35 -3.37
C GLN A 101 -1.27 5.46 -4.19
N PRO A 102 -1.83 5.81 -5.37
CA PRO A 102 -1.50 7.05 -6.05
C PRO A 102 -1.71 8.24 -5.12
N PRO A 103 -0.89 9.28 -5.22
CA PRO A 103 -0.90 10.34 -4.23
C PRO A 103 -2.11 11.28 -4.35
N HIS A 104 -2.89 11.17 -5.42
CA HIS A 104 -4.17 11.87 -5.58
C HIS A 104 -5.34 11.18 -4.89
N VAL A 105 -5.15 9.94 -4.41
CA VAL A 105 -6.15 9.20 -3.65
C VAL A 105 -5.92 9.44 -2.16
N ARG A 106 -7.00 9.67 -1.41
CA ARG A 106 -6.93 9.81 0.04
C ARG A 106 -6.32 8.56 0.66
N GLN A 107 -5.36 8.75 1.56
CA GLN A 107 -4.73 7.65 2.29
C GLN A 107 -5.76 6.85 3.09
N ARG A 108 -5.69 5.52 3.02
CA ARG A 108 -6.54 4.61 3.81
C ARG A 108 -6.35 4.76 5.33
N THR A 109 -5.14 5.07 5.77
CA THR A 109 -4.83 5.39 7.18
C THR A 109 -4.28 6.82 7.27
N SER A 110 -4.90 7.65 8.11
CA SER A 110 -4.50 9.04 8.33
C SER A 110 -3.26 9.13 9.21
N THR A 111 -2.09 8.95 8.61
CA THR A 111 -0.80 8.96 9.32
C THR A 111 -0.40 10.34 9.85
N SER A 112 -0.97 11.42 9.29
CA SER A 112 -0.74 12.79 9.75
C SER A 112 -1.17 13.02 11.21
N GLN A 113 -2.26 12.37 11.65
CA GLN A 113 -2.81 12.53 13.00
C GLN A 113 -2.19 11.55 14.00
N SER A 114 -1.91 10.30 13.59
CA SER A 114 -1.49 9.24 14.52
C SER A 114 0.01 9.25 14.88
N HIS A 115 0.86 9.95 14.11
CA HIS A 115 2.32 9.85 14.27
C HIS A 115 3.07 11.18 14.25
N TRP A 116 2.40 12.31 14.49
CA TRP A 116 3.01 13.65 14.39
C TRP A 116 4.35 13.79 15.14
N SER A 117 4.41 13.46 16.42
CA SER A 117 5.64 13.58 17.23
C SER A 117 6.78 12.70 16.72
N ARG A 118 6.46 11.46 16.32
CA ARG A 118 7.41 10.46 15.81
C ARG A 118 7.83 10.74 14.36
N SER A 119 7.01 11.46 13.60
CA SER A 119 7.33 11.90 12.25
C SER A 119 8.45 12.94 12.24
N ARG A 120 8.64 13.72 13.31
CA ARG A 120 9.70 14.75 13.38
C ARG A 120 11.11 14.16 13.34
N SER A 121 11.33 13.03 14.02
CA SER A 121 12.65 12.38 14.13
C SER A 121 12.96 11.38 13.01
N SER A 122 12.02 11.08 12.12
CA SER A 122 12.24 10.13 11.03
C SER A 122 12.97 10.74 9.83
N ARG A 123 13.57 9.88 8.98
CA ARG A 123 14.25 10.31 7.75
C ARG A 123 13.27 10.97 6.77
N VAL A 124 13.73 11.95 5.99
CA VAL A 124 12.91 12.67 5.00
C VAL A 124 12.19 11.73 4.04
N LEU A 125 12.88 10.68 3.55
CA LEU A 125 12.28 9.67 2.68
C LEU A 125 11.05 8.99 3.30
N PHE A 126 11.11 8.69 4.60
CA PHE A 126 9.98 8.09 5.32
C PHE A 126 8.82 9.09 5.45
N LYS A 127 9.11 10.37 5.77
CA LYS A 127 8.09 11.43 5.83
C LYS A 127 7.37 11.60 4.49
N ARG A 128 8.11 11.62 3.38
CA ARG A 128 7.54 11.63 2.01
C ARG A 128 6.56 10.48 1.82
N ARG A 129 6.93 9.28 2.26
CA ARG A 129 6.10 8.09 2.13
C ARG A 129 4.83 8.10 2.97
N LEU A 130 4.88 8.77 4.12
CA LEU A 130 3.73 9.05 4.98
C LEU A 130 2.85 10.18 4.44
N GLY A 131 3.19 10.80 3.31
CA GLY A 131 2.41 11.89 2.72
C GLY A 131 2.68 13.27 3.33
N TYR A 132 3.83 13.44 3.99
CA TYR A 132 4.27 14.75 4.47
C TYR A 132 5.02 15.58 3.43
N ASP A 133 4.91 15.26 2.15
CA ASP A 133 5.52 16.03 1.05
C ASP A 133 4.54 16.19 -0.10
N LEU A 134 4.87 17.08 -1.04
CA LEU A 134 4.06 17.31 -2.22
C LEU A 134 4.00 16.08 -3.11
N ALA A 135 2.80 15.86 -3.60
CA ALA A 135 2.51 14.94 -4.65
C ALA A 135 2.46 15.68 -5.98
N VAL A 136 3.38 15.35 -6.87
CA VAL A 136 3.43 15.91 -8.22
C VAL A 136 2.15 15.52 -8.99
N PRO A 137 1.56 16.45 -9.79
CA PRO A 137 2.06 17.80 -10.05
C PRO A 137 1.77 18.81 -8.95
N ASN A 138 0.66 18.76 -8.21
CA ASN A 138 0.28 19.84 -7.27
C ASN A 138 -0.72 19.41 -6.17
N LEU A 139 -0.51 18.27 -5.50
CA LEU A 139 -1.41 17.78 -4.46
C LEU A 139 -0.75 17.73 -3.08
N GLY A 140 -1.57 17.92 -2.03
CA GLY A 140 -1.11 17.85 -0.64
C GLY A 140 -0.53 19.14 -0.07
N TRP A 141 -0.89 20.32 -0.60
CA TRP A 141 -0.43 21.61 -0.11
C TRP A 141 -0.88 21.90 1.33
N VAL A 142 0.00 22.54 2.10
CA VAL A 142 -0.31 23.17 3.39
C VAL A 142 0.16 24.61 3.30
N TYR A 143 -0.74 25.59 3.41
CA TYR A 143 -0.43 27.02 3.24
C TYR A 143 0.35 27.35 1.96
N HIS A 144 -0.04 26.77 0.82
CA HIS A 144 0.65 26.91 -0.48
C HIS A 144 2.15 26.56 -0.44
N THR A 145 2.57 25.71 0.50
CA THR A 145 3.90 25.09 0.53
C THR A 145 3.82 23.57 0.72
N SER A 146 4.95 22.87 0.52
CA SER A 146 5.08 21.47 0.94
C SER A 146 4.84 21.33 2.45
N PRO A 147 4.11 20.28 2.90
CA PRO A 147 3.98 19.97 4.33
C PRO A 147 5.33 19.76 5.02
N LEU A 148 6.39 19.37 4.29
CA LEU A 148 7.74 19.27 4.84
C LEU A 148 8.23 20.60 5.39
N LYS A 149 7.90 21.74 4.75
CA LYS A 149 8.28 23.08 5.23
C LYS A 149 7.67 23.34 6.62
N SER A 150 6.40 23.01 6.80
CA SER A 150 5.70 23.15 8.08
C SER A 150 6.28 22.25 9.19
N ILE A 151 6.89 21.11 8.84
CA ILE A 151 7.42 20.14 9.81
C ILE A 151 8.88 20.40 10.14
N LEU A 152 9.71 20.66 9.13
CA LEU A 152 11.16 20.74 9.22
C LEU A 152 11.69 22.17 9.33
N GLY A 153 10.87 23.19 9.05
CA GLY A 153 11.29 24.59 9.02
C GLY A 153 12.28 24.92 7.89
N TYR A 154 12.58 23.97 7.01
CA TYR A 154 13.51 24.15 5.90
C TYR A 154 12.79 24.70 4.67
N ALA A 155 13.35 25.76 4.09
CA ALA A 155 13.00 26.24 2.77
C ALA A 155 13.52 25.24 1.74
N ASP A 156 12.61 24.42 1.25
CA ASP A 156 12.39 24.11 -0.16
C ASP A 156 11.60 22.80 -0.21
N GLY A 157 10.29 22.93 -0.50
CA GLY A 157 9.45 21.79 -0.86
C GLY A 157 10.02 21.07 -2.08
N ASP A 158 9.51 19.90 -2.41
CA ASP A 158 9.97 19.05 -3.51
C ASP A 158 10.57 19.81 -4.73
N GLN A 159 11.91 19.79 -4.85
CA GLN A 159 12.68 20.47 -5.90
C GLN A 159 12.90 19.59 -7.14
N ARG A 160 12.17 18.47 -7.28
CA ARG A 160 12.32 17.59 -8.44
C ARG A 160 11.97 18.35 -9.72
N VAL A 161 12.92 18.39 -10.66
CA VAL A 161 12.68 18.84 -12.03
C VAL A 161 11.96 17.72 -12.75
N ILE A 162 10.74 18.00 -13.20
CA ILE A 162 9.89 16.99 -13.84
C ILE A 162 9.74 17.41 -15.29
N PRO A 163 10.11 16.56 -16.27
CA PRO A 163 10.00 16.90 -17.68
C PRO A 163 8.59 17.40 -18.01
N GLY A 164 8.48 18.62 -18.55
CA GLY A 164 7.20 19.27 -18.88
C GLY A 164 6.52 20.02 -17.71
N TYR A 165 7.07 20.00 -16.50
CA TYR A 165 6.59 20.76 -15.35
C TYR A 165 7.55 21.91 -15.04
N ASN A 166 7.08 23.15 -15.24
CA ASN A 166 7.83 24.35 -14.89
C ASN A 166 7.16 25.00 -13.67
N PRO A 167 7.65 24.77 -12.43
CA PRO A 167 7.03 25.34 -11.25
C PRO A 167 7.10 26.86 -11.32
N THR A 168 5.94 27.52 -11.35
CA THR A 168 5.89 28.98 -11.23
C THR A 168 6.44 29.38 -9.87
N ARG A 169 7.57 30.09 -9.83
CA ARG A 169 8.09 30.69 -8.61
C ARG A 169 7.08 31.72 -8.11
N SER A 170 6.26 31.37 -7.11
CA SER A 170 5.48 32.38 -6.41
C SER A 170 6.46 33.23 -5.59
N LYS A 171 6.51 34.54 -5.85
CA LYS A 171 7.08 35.47 -4.87
C LYS A 171 6.22 35.35 -3.62
N GLY A 172 6.81 34.90 -2.52
CA GLY A 172 6.10 34.82 -1.24
C GLY A 172 5.46 36.18 -0.94
N VAL A 173 4.22 36.16 -0.45
CA VAL A 173 3.61 37.34 0.14
C VAL A 173 4.41 37.63 1.41
N GLU A 174 4.97 38.84 1.51
CA GLU A 174 5.62 39.37 2.71
C GLU A 174 4.68 39.36 3.92
#